data_AF-A0AAN4UVE8-F1
#
_entry.id   AF-A0AAN4UVE8-F1
#
_cell.length_a   1.000
_cell.length_b   1.000
_cell.length_c   1.000
_cell.angle_alpha   90.00
_cell.angle_beta   90.00
_cell.angle_gamma   90.00
#
_symmetry.space_group_name_H-M   'P 1'
#
loop_
_entity.id
_entity.type
_entity.pdbx_description
1 polymer ?
#
loop_
_entity_poly.entity_id
_entity_poly.type
_entity_poly.pdbx_seq_one_letter_code
_entity_poly.pdbx_strand_id
1 'polypeptide(L)'
;MNGAVVLSVRYEAAAVFEQIAFEWFDADGVSRTQYIDLVVQQVDGRWIGCAVRPLAKVTQKYLAKRSRIKAQAIQQGFLFDFRLFTKLDLPGKSGEHQLRNQEVFDVQRETTDAGISA
;
A
#
# COMPACT_ATOMS: atom_id res chain seq x y z
N MET A 1 17.77 3.58 -8.40
CA MET A 1 16.84 2.66 -9.08
C MET A 1 15.43 3.17 -8.80
N ASN A 2 14.70 3.60 -9.84
CA ASN A 2 13.42 4.31 -9.68
C ASN A 2 12.29 3.33 -9.38
N GLY A 3 11.54 3.55 -8.29
CA GLY A 3 10.45 2.65 -7.85
C GLY A 3 9.40 2.38 -8.95
N ALA A 4 9.13 3.37 -9.81
CA ALA A 4 8.24 3.23 -10.95
C ALA A 4 8.64 2.11 -11.93
N VAL A 5 9.95 1.91 -12.16
CA VAL A 5 10.46 0.87 -13.08
C VAL A 5 10.29 -0.54 -12.49
N VAL A 6 10.40 -0.69 -11.17
CA VAL A 6 10.16 -1.98 -10.52
C VAL A 6 8.68 -2.33 -10.53
N LEU A 7 7.81 -1.34 -10.34
CA LEU A 7 6.37 -1.54 -10.37
C LEU A 7 5.85 -1.85 -11.77
N SER A 8 6.38 -1.18 -12.81
CA SER A 8 5.90 -1.39 -14.18
C SER A 8 6.10 -2.83 -14.67
N VAL A 9 7.21 -3.47 -14.26
CA VAL A 9 7.52 -4.86 -14.61
C VAL A 9 6.72 -5.88 -13.79
N ARG A 10 6.46 -5.59 -12.51
CA ARG A 10 5.82 -6.56 -11.60
C ARG A 10 4.30 -6.64 -11.69
N TYR A 11 3.66 -5.57 -12.12
CA TYR A 11 2.20 -5.43 -12.07
C TYR A 11 1.51 -5.53 -13.42
N GLU A 12 2.24 -5.94 -14.48
CA GLU A 12 1.73 -5.88 -15.86
C GLU A 12 1.11 -4.51 -16.12
N ALA A 13 1.90 -3.46 -15.83
CA ALA A 13 1.40 -2.10 -15.85
C ALA A 13 1.18 -1.62 -17.29
N ALA A 14 -0.02 -1.12 -17.57
CA ALA A 14 -0.27 -0.32 -18.76
C ALA A 14 0.30 1.10 -18.57
N ALA A 15 0.17 1.65 -17.37
CA ALA A 15 0.67 2.98 -17.02
C ALA A 15 1.04 3.09 -15.53
N VAL A 16 1.93 4.03 -15.22
CA VAL A 16 2.27 4.40 -13.85
C VAL A 16 2.14 5.91 -13.71
N PHE A 17 1.43 6.34 -12.68
CA PHE A 17 1.21 7.74 -12.32
C PHE A 17 1.85 8.02 -10.96
N GLU A 18 2.21 9.29 -10.74
CA GLU A 18 2.79 9.73 -9.46
C GLU A 18 1.88 10.76 -8.81
N GLN A 19 1.89 10.80 -7.47
CA GLN A 19 1.23 11.84 -6.66
C GLN A 19 -0.25 12.06 -7.00
N ILE A 20 -1.01 10.97 -7.14
CA ILE A 20 -2.45 11.06 -7.36
C ILE A 20 -3.17 11.43 -6.06
N ALA A 21 -3.98 12.49 -6.09
CA ALA A 21 -4.78 12.91 -4.96
C ALA A 21 -5.97 11.97 -4.72
N PHE A 22 -6.25 11.69 -3.45
CA PHE A 22 -7.41 10.95 -2.98
C PHE A 22 -7.96 11.60 -1.71
N GLU A 23 -9.25 11.90 -1.70
CA GLU A 23 -9.96 12.43 -0.53
C GLU A 23 -10.40 11.28 0.39
N TRP A 24 -10.10 11.40 1.69
CA TRP A 24 -10.45 10.41 2.70
C TRP A 24 -10.84 11.11 4.01
N PHE A 25 -11.59 10.41 4.85
CA PHE A 25 -12.05 10.93 6.14
C PHE A 25 -11.19 10.39 7.27
N ASP A 26 -10.68 11.28 8.13
CA ASP A 26 -9.98 10.89 9.36
C ASP A 26 -10.95 10.38 10.44
N ALA A 27 -10.43 10.03 11.62
CA ALA A 27 -11.20 9.44 12.72
C ALA A 27 -12.40 10.27 13.17
N ASP A 28 -12.27 11.59 13.05
CA ASP A 28 -13.28 12.55 13.46
C ASP A 28 -14.26 12.88 12.31
N GLY A 29 -14.13 12.21 11.16
CA GLY A 29 -14.96 12.44 9.98
C GLY A 29 -14.55 13.66 9.17
N VAL A 30 -13.36 14.25 9.41
CA VAL A 30 -12.87 15.40 8.66
C VAL A 30 -12.26 14.94 7.34
N SER A 31 -12.68 15.56 6.23
CA SER A 31 -12.10 15.30 4.90
C SER A 31 -10.65 15.76 4.82
N ARG A 32 -9.80 14.92 4.24
CA ARG A 32 -8.36 15.14 4.07
C ARG A 32 -7.94 14.66 2.69
N THR A 33 -7.02 15.38 2.07
CA THR A 33 -6.35 14.92 0.86
C THR A 33 -5.14 14.05 1.21
N GLN A 34 -5.01 12.90 0.55
CA GLN A 34 -3.80 12.09 0.52
C GLN A 34 -3.27 12.01 -0.91
N TYR A 35 -2.01 12.38 -1.11
CA TYR A 35 -1.30 12.09 -2.36
C TYR A 35 -0.69 10.68 -2.29
N ILE A 36 -1.11 9.80 -3.19
CA ILE A 36 -0.59 8.44 -3.30
C ILE A 36 0.70 8.51 -4.10
N ASP A 37 1.79 7.97 -3.53
CA ASP A 37 3.13 8.18 -4.07
C ASP A 37 3.24 7.67 -5.52
N LEU A 38 2.75 6.45 -5.79
CA LEU A 38 2.65 5.85 -7.12
C LEU A 38 1.30 5.16 -7.30
N VAL A 39 0.70 5.26 -8.48
CA VAL A 39 -0.51 4.53 -8.86
C VAL A 39 -0.27 3.78 -10.16
N VAL A 40 -0.48 2.48 -10.13
CA VAL A 40 -0.29 1.60 -11.28
C VAL A 40 -1.65 1.28 -11.87
N GLN A 41 -1.83 1.60 -13.15
CA GLN A 41 -2.95 1.07 -13.92
C GLN A 41 -2.48 -0.21 -14.61
N GLN A 42 -3.11 -1.34 -14.24
CA GLN A 42 -2.84 -2.64 -14.84
C GLN A 42 -3.50 -2.74 -16.23
N VAL A 43 -3.01 -3.65 -17.07
CA VAL A 43 -3.58 -3.92 -18.41
C VAL A 43 -5.06 -4.34 -18.38
N ASP A 44 -5.52 -4.94 -17.28
CA ASP A 44 -6.93 -5.31 -17.07
C ASP A 44 -7.82 -4.13 -16.62
N GLY A 45 -7.25 -2.93 -16.51
CA GLY A 45 -7.92 -1.71 -16.12
C GLY A 45 -7.99 -1.47 -14.61
N ARG A 46 -7.46 -2.37 -13.76
CA ARG A 46 -7.42 -2.17 -12.30
C ARG A 46 -6.36 -1.15 -11.89
N TRP A 47 -6.66 -0.39 -10.84
CA TRP A 47 -5.77 0.63 -10.28
C TRP A 47 -5.23 0.18 -8.93
N ILE A 48 -3.90 0.08 -8.82
CA ILE A 48 -3.21 -0.30 -7.58
C ILE A 48 -2.40 0.91 -7.08
N GLY A 49 -2.74 1.38 -5.88
CA GLY A 49 -1.96 2.40 -5.19
C GLY A 49 -0.73 1.80 -4.52
N CYS A 50 0.35 2.56 -4.47
CA CYS A 50 1.60 2.22 -3.79
C CYS A 50 2.10 3.42 -2.98
N ALA A 51 2.20 3.25 -1.66
CA ALA A 51 2.86 4.21 -0.78
C ALA A 51 4.33 3.81 -0.67
N VAL A 52 5.26 4.74 -0.87
CA VAL A 52 6.70 4.46 -0.84
C VAL A 52 7.31 5.01 0.45
N ARG A 53 7.82 4.14 1.31
CA ARG A 53 8.44 4.57 2.59
C ARG A 53 9.69 3.79 2.99
N PRO A 54 10.67 4.47 3.61
CA PRO A 54 11.76 3.78 4.33
C PRO A 54 11.20 2.95 5.48
N LEU A 55 11.74 1.74 5.69
CA LEU A 55 11.29 0.82 6.74
C LEU A 55 11.29 1.47 8.14
N ALA A 56 12.33 2.25 8.46
CA ALA A 56 12.44 2.99 9.73
C ALA A 56 11.33 4.03 9.97
N LYS A 57 10.57 4.42 8.93
CA LYS A 57 9.44 5.36 9.03
C LYS A 57 8.08 4.65 9.03
N VAL A 58 8.05 3.33 8.92
CA VAL A 58 6.82 2.53 8.99
C VAL A 58 6.49 2.25 10.46
N THR A 59 5.88 3.24 11.10
CA THR A 59 5.42 3.12 12.50
C THR A 59 4.00 2.56 12.57
N GLN A 60 3.56 2.09 13.73
CA GLN A 60 2.18 1.63 13.94
C GLN A 60 1.15 2.75 13.65
N LYS A 61 1.44 3.98 14.08
CA LYS A 61 0.60 5.16 13.76
C LYS A 61 0.49 5.39 12.26
N TYR A 62 1.59 5.22 11.53
CA TYR A 62 1.60 5.32 10.07
C TYR A 62 0.73 4.22 9.43
N LEU A 63 0.90 2.97 9.86
CA LEU A 63 0.14 1.83 9.35
C LEU A 63 -1.36 1.98 9.62
N ALA A 64 -1.77 2.35 10.84
CA ALA A 64 -3.18 2.58 11.18
C ALA A 64 -3.83 3.65 10.27
N LYS A 65 -3.13 4.77 10.03
CA LYS A 65 -3.58 5.79 9.09
C LYS A 65 -3.70 5.23 7.67
N ARG A 66 -2.70 4.48 7.20
CA ARG A 66 -2.69 3.89 5.85
C ARG A 66 -3.77 2.84 5.66
N SER A 67 -4.05 2.00 6.64
CA SER A 67 -5.13 1.01 6.61
C SER A 67 -6.50 1.67 6.47
N ARG A 68 -6.73 2.80 7.17
CA ARG A 68 -7.98 3.58 7.01
C ARG A 68 -8.12 4.15 5.60
N ILE A 69 -7.05 4.74 5.07
CA ILE A 69 -7.04 5.27 3.69
C ILE A 69 -7.29 4.15 2.67
N LYS A 70 -6.62 3.00 2.84
CA LYS A 70 -6.80 1.81 1.98
C LYS A 70 -8.25 1.35 1.97
N ALA A 71 -8.84 1.16 3.14
CA ALA A 71 -10.23 0.71 3.24
C ALA A 71 -11.19 1.65 2.50
N GLN A 72 -11.03 2.97 2.69
CA GLN A 72 -11.87 3.95 2.00
C GLN A 72 -11.63 3.99 0.49
N ALA A 73 -10.37 3.94 0.03
CA ALA A 73 -10.06 3.93 -1.40
C ALA A 73 -10.65 2.72 -2.12
N ILE A 74 -10.63 1.55 -1.49
CA ILE A 74 -11.24 0.32 -2.04
C ILE A 74 -12.77 0.41 -1.98
N GLN A 75 -13.34 0.83 -0.84
CA GLN A 75 -14.78 0.95 -0.67
C GLN A 75 -15.41 1.93 -1.66
N GLN A 76 -14.72 3.02 -2.00
CA GLN A 76 -15.18 4.02 -2.97
C GLN A 76 -14.91 3.60 -4.43
N GLY A 77 -14.30 2.44 -4.66
CA GLY A 77 -13.93 1.98 -6.01
C GLY A 77 -12.80 2.78 -6.66
N PHE A 78 -12.11 3.64 -5.89
CA PHE A 78 -11.02 4.47 -6.38
C PHE A 78 -9.75 3.64 -6.67
N LEU A 79 -9.48 2.63 -5.84
CA LEU A 79 -8.42 1.65 -6.05
C LEU A 79 -8.97 0.23 -5.94
N PHE A 80 -8.39 -0.69 -6.70
CA PHE A 80 -8.58 -2.12 -6.48
C PHE A 80 -7.80 -2.60 -5.26
N ASP A 81 -6.58 -2.07 -5.04
CA ASP A 81 -5.74 -2.39 -3.89
C ASP A 81 -4.80 -1.21 -3.57
N PHE A 82 -4.30 -1.15 -2.33
CA PHE A 82 -3.31 -0.18 -1.88
C PHE A 82 -2.20 -0.87 -1.08
N ARG A 83 -0.96 -0.74 -1.52
CA ARG A 83 0.22 -1.44 -0.98
C ARG A 83 1.24 -0.47 -0.41
N LEU A 84 2.03 -0.96 0.55
CA LEU A 84 3.20 -0.26 1.07
C LEU A 84 4.44 -0.85 0.40
N PHE A 85 5.27 0.01 -0.18
CA PHE A 85 6.51 -0.36 -0.84
C PHE A 85 7.69 0.20 -0.03
N THR A 86 8.58 -0.69 0.38
CA THR A 86 9.76 -0.40 1.19
C THR A 86 11.04 -0.82 0.49
N LYS A 87 12.19 -0.66 1.14
CA LYS A 87 13.48 -1.15 0.60
C LYS A 87 13.49 -2.67 0.41
N LEU A 88 12.70 -3.43 1.19
CA LEU A 88 12.62 -4.89 1.08
C LEU A 88 11.96 -5.36 -0.22
N ASP A 89 11.14 -4.49 -0.83
CA ASP A 89 10.42 -4.78 -2.06
C ASP A 89 11.26 -4.51 -3.32
N LEU A 90 12.42 -3.87 -3.17
CA LEU A 90 13.37 -3.70 -4.26
C LEU A 90 14.08 -5.02 -4.51
N PRO A 91 14.33 -5.39 -5.79
CA PRO A 91 15.12 -6.58 -6.09
C PRO A 91 16.50 -6.48 -5.43
N GLY A 92 16.78 -7.36 -4.48
CA GLY A 92 18.15 -7.63 -4.01
C GLY A 92 18.98 -8.29 -5.11
N LYS A 93 20.30 -8.35 -4.92
CA LYS A 93 21.15 -9.19 -5.76
C LYS A 93 20.66 -10.64 -5.64
N SER A 94 19.98 -11.14 -6.67
CA SER A 94 19.64 -12.53 -6.96
C SER A 94 19.40 -13.47 -5.76
N GLY A 95 18.13 -13.81 -5.47
CA GLY A 95 17.80 -15.12 -4.90
C GLY A 95 17.08 -15.18 -3.56
N GLU A 96 16.87 -14.07 -2.85
CA GLU A 96 16.14 -14.11 -1.57
C GLU A 96 14.64 -13.98 -1.79
N HIS A 97 13.90 -14.94 -1.23
CA HIS A 97 12.44 -15.01 -1.22
C HIS A 97 11.87 -13.67 -0.72
N GLN A 98 11.31 -12.88 -1.64
CA GLN A 98 10.71 -11.59 -1.30
C GLN A 98 9.35 -11.85 -0.65
N LEU A 99 9.25 -11.46 0.62
CA LEU A 99 8.00 -11.50 1.37
C LEU A 99 6.92 -10.75 0.58
N ARG A 100 5.78 -11.41 0.36
CA ARG A 100 4.68 -10.83 -0.39
C ARG A 100 3.99 -9.81 0.52
N ASN A 101 3.77 -8.60 0.02
CA ASN A 101 3.08 -7.48 0.71
C ASN A 101 1.73 -7.82 1.40
N GLN A 102 1.14 -8.98 1.12
CA GLN A 102 0.02 -9.54 1.87
C GLN A 102 0.37 -9.69 3.37
N GLU A 103 1.58 -10.15 3.68
CA GLU A 103 2.01 -10.49 5.06
C GLU A 103 2.23 -9.26 5.94
N VAL A 104 2.53 -8.08 5.37
CA VAL A 104 2.68 -6.83 6.16
C VAL A 104 1.35 -6.35 6.72
N PHE A 105 0.23 -6.65 6.04
CA PHE A 105 -1.10 -6.35 6.54
C PHE A 105 -1.69 -7.52 7.36
N ASP A 106 -1.36 -8.77 7.03
CA ASP A 106 -1.95 -9.96 7.66
C ASP A 106 -1.25 -10.44 8.94
N VAL A 107 0.03 -10.09 9.20
CA VAL A 107 0.72 -10.42 10.48
C VAL A 107 -0.03 -9.89 11.72
N GLN A 108 -0.94 -8.93 11.57
CA GLN A 108 -1.75 -8.41 12.67
C GLN A 108 -3.11 -9.09 12.88
N ARG A 109 -3.56 -10.00 12.00
CA ARG A 109 -4.79 -10.77 12.28
C ARG A 109 -4.57 -11.77 13.41
N GLU A 110 -3.42 -12.43 13.45
CA GLU A 110 -3.11 -13.42 14.49
C GLU A 110 -2.70 -12.79 15.84
N THR A 111 -2.19 -11.57 15.87
CA THR A 111 -1.80 -10.93 17.15
C THR A 111 -2.96 -10.27 17.90
N THR A 112 -4.12 -10.14 17.27
CA THR A 112 -5.30 -9.50 17.90
C THR A 112 -6.34 -10.51 18.41
N ASP A 113 -6.36 -11.74 17.86
CA ASP A 113 -7.25 -12.83 18.34
C ASP A 113 -6.65 -13.69 19.46
N ALA A 114 -5.37 -13.53 19.79
CA ALA A 114 -4.75 -14.20 20.95
C ALA A 114 -5.06 -13.52 22.30
N GLY A 115 -5.96 -12.53 22.34
CA GLY A 115 -6.17 -11.64 23.49
C GLY A 115 -7.60 -11.45 23.97
N ILE A 116 -8.58 -12.24 23.50
CA ILE A 116 -9.93 -12.24 24.09
C ILE A 116 -10.29 -13.66 24.52
N SER A 117 -9.80 -14.04 25.69
CA SER A 117 -10.45 -15.02 26.57
C SER A 117 -10.94 -14.27 27.80
N ALA A 118 -12.25 -14.10 27.88
CA ALA A 118 -13.05 -14.05 29.10
C ALA A 118 -14.52 -14.31 28.72
#